data_AF-A0A151K0E6-F1
#
_entry.id   AF-A0A151K0E6-F1
#
_cell.length_a   1.000
_cell.length_b   1.000
_cell.length_c   1.000
_cell.angle_alpha   90.00
_cell.angle_beta   90.00
_cell.angle_gamma   90.00
#
_symmetry.space_group_name_H-M   'P 1'
#
loop_
_entity.id
_entity.type
_entity.pdbx_description
1 polymer ?
#
loop_
_entity_poly.entity_id
_entity_poly.type
_entity_poly.pdbx_seq_one_letter_code
_entity_poly.pdbx_strand_id
1 'polypeptide(L)'
;QKSTRGSRQRAVDNLSKKFLRNFDPEHSEREKRKLYRRLYQSYRKHLYNDEGIFIRTSDDLCDCLSLDCPGCHFPCSKCSSPKCAHDCRNNRKWTYDSIHCEGTGPVIKNPLMKETK
;
A
#
# COMPACT_ATOMS: atom_id res chain seq x y z
N GLN A 1 -14.56 -19.52 61.16
CA GLN A 1 -14.27 -20.04 59.82
C GLN A 1 -13.38 -19.04 59.10
N LYS A 2 -12.08 -19.32 58.93
CA LYS A 2 -11.08 -18.32 58.48
C LYS A 2 -10.80 -18.44 56.97
N SER A 3 -11.08 -17.34 56.27
CA SER A 3 -10.76 -16.95 54.89
C SER A 3 -9.76 -17.83 54.10
N THR A 4 -10.28 -18.67 53.20
CA THR A 4 -9.52 -19.42 52.18
C THR A 4 -9.26 -18.62 50.90
N ARG A 5 -9.77 -17.38 50.82
CA ARG A 5 -9.76 -16.53 49.62
C ARG A 5 -8.36 -16.01 49.27
N GLY A 6 -7.53 -15.72 50.27
CA GLY A 6 -6.16 -15.23 50.07
C GLY A 6 -5.19 -16.28 49.53
N SER A 7 -5.39 -17.57 49.87
CA SER A 7 -4.51 -18.65 49.41
C SER A 7 -4.72 -18.97 47.93
N ARG A 8 -5.99 -19.00 47.48
CA ARG A 8 -6.33 -19.20 46.06
C ARG A 8 -5.80 -18.07 45.19
N GLN A 9 -5.92 -16.82 45.63
CA GLN A 9 -5.39 -15.67 44.88
C GLN A 9 -3.87 -15.78 44.68
N ARG A 10 -3.11 -16.11 45.74
CA ARG A 10 -1.65 -16.27 45.65
C ARG A 10 -1.21 -17.41 44.73
N ALA A 11 -1.98 -18.49 44.66
CA ALA A 11 -1.68 -19.60 43.74
C ALA A 11 -1.89 -19.18 42.28
N VAL A 12 -2.96 -18.45 41.99
CA VAL A 12 -3.25 -17.91 40.66
C VAL A 12 -2.19 -16.88 40.26
N ASP A 13 -1.83 -15.96 41.16
CA ASP A 13 -0.79 -14.95 40.90
C ASP A 13 0.59 -15.60 40.65
N ASN A 14 0.93 -16.67 41.36
CA ASN A 14 2.17 -17.42 41.13
C ASN A 14 2.16 -18.16 39.80
N LEU A 15 1.03 -18.72 39.39
CA LEU A 15 0.89 -19.36 38.09
C LEU A 15 1.00 -18.34 36.95
N SER A 16 0.35 -17.19 37.09
CA SER A 16 0.44 -16.07 36.13
C SER A 16 1.86 -15.50 36.05
N LYS A 17 2.57 -15.35 37.17
CA LYS A 17 3.99 -14.91 37.18
C LYS A 17 4.92 -15.91 36.50
N LYS A 18 4.67 -17.22 36.64
CA LYS A 18 5.43 -18.26 35.93
C LYS A 18 5.14 -18.23 34.43
N PHE A 19 3.89 -17.99 34.04
CA PHE A 19 3.47 -17.94 32.64
C PHE A 19 3.99 -16.69 31.91
N LEU A 20 3.99 -15.53 32.57
CA LEU A 20 4.42 -14.25 32.00
C LEU A 20 5.92 -13.97 32.17
N ARG A 21 6.69 -14.90 32.76
CA ARG A 21 8.11 -14.69 33.11
C ARG A 21 9.00 -14.36 31.91
N ASN A 22 8.64 -14.90 30.75
CA ASN A 22 9.33 -14.67 29.47
C ASN A 22 8.40 -14.02 28.43
N PHE A 23 7.24 -13.49 28.86
CA PHE A 23 6.34 -12.77 27.97
C PHE A 23 6.87 -11.35 27.81
N ASP A 24 7.52 -11.11 26.67
CA ASP A 24 7.95 -9.78 26.27
C ASP A 24 6.82 -9.15 25.41
N PRO A 25 6.14 -8.10 25.92
CA PRO A 25 5.10 -7.42 25.17
C PRO A 25 5.61 -6.84 23.84
N GLU A 26 6.87 -6.38 23.78
CA GLU A 26 7.46 -5.75 22.60
C GLU A 26 7.84 -6.79 21.52
N HIS A 27 8.19 -8.01 21.92
CA HIS A 27 8.61 -9.08 21.01
C HIS A 27 7.59 -10.19 20.81
N SER A 28 6.35 -10.00 21.30
CA SER A 28 5.31 -11.00 21.17
C SER A 28 4.99 -11.32 19.69
N GLU A 29 4.61 -12.56 19.39
CA GLU A 29 4.16 -12.97 18.05
C GLU A 29 2.97 -12.14 17.54
N ARG A 30 2.21 -11.52 18.45
CA ARG A 30 1.16 -10.56 18.11
C ARG A 30 1.75 -9.24 17.61
N GLU A 31 2.73 -8.68 18.32
CA GLU A 31 3.39 -7.43 17.90
C GLU A 31 4.21 -7.65 16.62
N LYS A 32 4.89 -8.79 16.45
CA LYS A 32 5.52 -9.16 15.18
C LYS A 32 4.53 -9.17 14.02
N ARG A 33 3.33 -9.76 14.21
CA ARG A 33 2.27 -9.75 13.18
C ARG A 33 1.73 -8.35 12.90
N LYS A 34 1.60 -7.49 13.90
CA LYS A 34 1.21 -6.07 13.70
C LYS A 34 2.29 -5.30 12.93
N LEU A 35 3.57 -5.53 13.24
CA LEU A 35 4.69 -4.94 12.53
C LEU A 35 4.73 -5.40 11.07
N TYR A 36 4.68 -6.71 10.83
CA TYR A 36 4.59 -7.29 9.48
C TYR A 36 3.40 -6.73 8.70
N ARG A 37 2.22 -6.61 9.32
CA ARG A 37 1.05 -6.03 8.67
C ARG A 37 1.28 -4.57 8.26
N ARG A 38 1.90 -3.76 9.12
CA ARG A 38 2.26 -2.36 8.79
C ARG A 38 3.26 -2.30 7.64
N LEU A 39 4.32 -3.09 7.70
CA LEU A 39 5.34 -3.20 6.65
C LEU A 39 4.78 -3.69 5.31
N TYR A 40 3.86 -4.65 5.34
CA TYR A 40 3.27 -5.22 4.13
C TYR A 40 2.14 -4.35 3.55
N GLN A 41 1.39 -3.62 4.40
CA GLN A 41 0.40 -2.63 3.95
C GLN A 41 1.05 -1.38 3.35
N SER A 42 2.20 -0.92 3.89
CA SER A 42 3.00 0.11 3.22
C SER A 42 3.55 -0.39 1.89
N TYR A 43 3.83 -1.70 1.80
CA TYR A 43 4.22 -2.39 0.56
C TYR A 43 3.03 -2.81 -0.33
N ARG A 44 1.82 -2.27 -0.13
CA ARG A 44 0.79 -2.27 -1.20
C ARG A 44 1.39 -1.48 -2.36
N LYS A 45 2.08 -2.21 -3.23
CA LYS A 45 3.05 -1.76 -4.22
C LYS A 45 2.45 -0.59 -4.99
N HIS A 46 2.98 0.60 -4.74
CA HIS A 46 2.77 1.70 -5.65
C HIS A 46 3.09 1.20 -7.07
N LEU A 47 2.25 1.54 -8.03
CA LEU A 47 2.53 1.21 -9.43
C LEU A 47 3.54 2.19 -10.01
N TYR A 48 3.58 3.40 -9.45
CA TYR A 48 4.46 4.47 -9.85
C TYR A 48 5.40 4.86 -8.70
N ASN A 49 6.63 5.24 -9.04
CA ASN A 49 7.59 5.80 -8.09
C ASN A 49 7.26 7.27 -7.74
N ASP A 50 8.11 7.90 -6.96
CA ASP A 50 8.02 9.30 -6.53
C ASP A 50 8.22 10.33 -7.64
N GLU A 51 8.69 9.92 -8.82
CA GLU A 51 8.78 10.75 -10.04
C GLU A 51 7.59 10.53 -11.00
N GLY A 52 6.69 9.60 -10.69
CA GLY A 52 5.55 9.26 -11.54
C GLY A 52 5.90 8.32 -12.70
N ILE A 53 6.99 7.56 -12.58
CA ILE A 53 7.45 6.52 -13.51
C ILE A 53 6.91 5.16 -13.07
N PHE A 54 6.44 4.35 -14.04
CA PHE A 54 5.87 3.03 -13.75
C PHE A 54 6.96 2.05 -13.27
N ILE A 55 6.85 1.56 -12.03
CA ILE A 55 7.94 0.81 -11.36
C ILE A 55 8.31 -0.48 -12.09
N ARG A 56 7.33 -1.21 -12.63
CA ARG A 56 7.58 -2.54 -13.20
C ARG A 56 8.38 -2.50 -14.49
N THR A 57 8.17 -1.48 -15.32
CA THR A 57 8.77 -1.37 -16.65
C THR A 57 9.72 -0.18 -16.78
N SER A 58 9.76 0.70 -15.78
CA SER A 58 10.53 1.95 -15.77
C SER A 58 10.12 2.95 -16.87
N ASP A 59 8.88 2.86 -17.35
CA ASP A 59 8.36 3.75 -18.39
C ASP A 59 7.65 4.98 -17.81
N ASP A 60 7.92 6.16 -18.38
CA ASP A 60 7.25 7.42 -18.05
C ASP A 60 5.96 7.60 -18.88
N LEU A 61 5.00 6.68 -18.69
CA LEU A 61 3.71 6.69 -19.39
C LEU A 61 2.83 7.83 -18.89
N CYS A 62 2.44 8.73 -19.81
CA CYS A 62 1.48 9.79 -19.54
C CYS A 62 0.08 9.21 -19.29
N ASP A 63 -0.75 9.91 -18.51
CA ASP A 63 -2.13 9.46 -18.21
C ASP A 63 -3.05 9.40 -19.44
N CYS A 64 -2.65 9.99 -20.56
CA CYS A 64 -3.31 9.78 -21.85
C CYS A 64 -2.95 8.44 -22.54
N LEU A 65 -2.18 7.57 -21.85
CA LEU A 65 -1.74 6.26 -22.32
C LEU A 65 -0.78 6.30 -23.53
N SER A 66 -0.11 7.43 -23.78
CA SER A 66 0.93 7.59 -24.78
C SER A 66 2.32 7.73 -24.13
N LEU A 67 3.28 6.93 -24.59
CA LEU A 67 4.68 6.95 -24.11
C LEU A 67 5.45 8.17 -24.62
N ASP A 68 5.20 8.57 -25.87
CA ASP A 68 5.89 9.69 -26.53
C ASP A 68 5.24 11.04 -26.20
N CYS A 69 4.29 11.08 -25.27
CA CYS A 69 3.59 12.30 -24.89
C CYS A 69 4.55 13.23 -24.12
N PRO A 70 4.80 14.46 -24.59
CA PRO A 70 5.57 15.44 -23.82
C PRO A 70 4.80 15.96 -22.59
N GLY A 71 3.48 15.80 -22.59
CA GLY A 71 2.55 16.33 -21.60
C GLY A 71 1.32 16.90 -22.29
N CYS A 72 0.14 16.36 -21.99
CA CYS A 72 -1.13 16.79 -22.61
C CYS A 72 -2.14 17.31 -21.59
N HIS A 73 -1.82 17.25 -20.30
CA HIS A 73 -2.65 17.75 -19.23
C HIS A 73 -2.10 19.07 -18.70
N PHE A 74 -2.93 19.79 -17.94
CA PHE A 74 -2.48 20.95 -17.20
C PHE A 74 -1.40 20.54 -16.17
N PRO A 75 -0.43 21.42 -15.87
CA PRO A 75 0.61 21.14 -14.88
C PRO A 75 0.03 20.69 -13.55
N CYS A 76 0.46 19.52 -13.07
CA CYS A 76 -0.02 18.97 -11.81
C CYS A 76 0.31 19.90 -10.63
N SER A 77 -0.65 20.16 -9.75
CA SER A 77 -0.43 20.98 -8.55
C SER A 77 0.54 20.37 -7.53
N LYS A 78 0.78 19.04 -7.58
CA LYS A 78 1.67 18.33 -6.65
C LYS A 78 3.10 18.19 -7.15
N CYS A 79 3.29 17.86 -8.44
CA CYS A 79 4.62 17.58 -9.01
C CYS A 79 4.98 18.44 -10.23
N SER A 80 4.12 19.38 -10.62
CA SER A 80 4.28 20.26 -11.79
C SER A 80 4.37 19.57 -13.15
N SER A 81 4.33 18.23 -13.20
CA SER A 81 4.35 17.47 -14.44
C SER A 81 3.06 17.69 -15.24
N PRO A 82 3.14 17.92 -16.56
CA PRO A 82 1.99 18.00 -17.46
C PRO A 82 1.48 16.61 -17.92
N LYS A 83 1.96 15.53 -17.30
CA LYS A 83 1.59 14.13 -17.64
C LYS A 83 0.59 13.49 -16.68
N CYS A 84 0.24 14.17 -15.59
CA CYS A 84 -0.78 13.69 -14.66
C CYS A 84 -2.16 14.18 -15.10
N ALA A 85 -3.17 13.32 -15.05
CA ALA A 85 -4.56 13.71 -15.25
C ALA A 85 -5.14 14.28 -13.94
N HIS A 86 -6.27 13.76 -13.46
CA HIS A 86 -6.95 14.27 -12.27
C HIS A 86 -6.20 14.00 -10.96
N ASP A 87 -5.37 12.95 -10.90
CA ASP A 87 -4.55 12.63 -9.73
C ASP A 87 -3.08 12.46 -10.13
N CYS A 88 -2.20 12.85 -9.22
CA CYS A 88 -0.77 12.86 -9.44
C CYS A 88 -0.24 11.42 -9.59
N ARG A 89 0.66 11.21 -10.57
CA ARG A 89 1.29 9.91 -10.82
C ARG A 89 2.28 9.54 -9.71
N ASN A 90 2.84 10.50 -8.98
CA ASN A 90 3.88 10.25 -7.98
C ASN A 90 3.32 9.38 -6.83
N ASN A 91 3.96 8.23 -6.58
CA ASN A 91 3.54 7.23 -5.60
C ASN A 91 2.08 6.76 -5.79
N ARG A 92 1.57 6.76 -7.03
CA ARG A 92 0.20 6.32 -7.31
C ARG A 92 0.11 4.79 -7.32
N LYS A 93 -1.00 4.26 -6.80
CA LYS A 93 -1.25 2.80 -6.66
C LYS A 93 -2.11 2.20 -7.77
N TRP A 94 -2.54 3.02 -8.72
CA TRP A 94 -3.44 2.64 -9.81
C TRP A 94 -2.97 3.29 -11.12
N THR A 95 -3.40 2.74 -12.24
CA THR A 95 -3.20 3.27 -13.60
C THR A 95 -4.51 3.12 -14.39
N TYR A 96 -4.68 3.88 -15.46
CA TYR A 96 -5.83 3.71 -16.35
C TYR A 96 -5.65 2.43 -17.17
N ASP A 97 -6.70 1.62 -17.30
CA ASP A 97 -6.67 0.43 -18.16
C ASP A 97 -6.95 0.79 -19.62
N SER A 98 -7.94 1.66 -19.84
CA SER A 98 -8.32 2.17 -21.15
C SER A 98 -8.98 3.56 -21.08
N ILE A 99 -8.94 4.29 -22.20
CA ILE A 99 -9.65 5.55 -22.41
C ILE A 99 -10.68 5.34 -23.53
N HIS A 100 -11.93 5.69 -23.23
CA HIS A 100 -13.05 5.63 -24.16
C HIS A 100 -13.43 7.06 -24.56
N CYS A 101 -13.26 7.39 -25.84
CA CYS A 101 -13.68 8.67 -26.39
C CYS A 101 -15.07 8.53 -27.00
N GLU A 102 -16.07 9.22 -26.45
CA GLU A 102 -17.40 9.30 -27.04
C GLU A 102 -17.32 9.91 -28.45
N GLY A 103 -17.98 9.27 -29.41
CA GLY A 103 -18.07 9.74 -30.79
C GLY A 103 -16.89 9.37 -31.70
N THR A 104 -15.71 9.05 -31.18
CA THR A 104 -14.55 8.73 -32.03
C THR A 104 -14.45 7.25 -32.35
N GLY A 105 -14.89 6.35 -31.46
CA GLY A 105 -14.88 4.90 -31.68
C GLY A 105 -13.62 4.12 -31.20
N PRO A 106 -12.36 4.60 -31.30
CA PRO A 106 -11.23 3.83 -30.82
C PRO A 106 -11.13 3.92 -29.30
N VAL A 107 -10.77 2.79 -28.71
CA VAL A 107 -10.43 2.66 -27.29
C VAL A 107 -8.91 2.63 -27.19
N ILE A 108 -8.33 3.61 -26.52
CA ILE A 108 -6.89 3.62 -26.24
C ILE A 108 -6.66 2.70 -25.05
N LYS A 109 -5.92 1.61 -25.25
CA LYS A 109 -5.57 0.66 -24.17
C LYS A 109 -4.21 0.98 -23.58
N ASN A 110 -4.03 0.69 -22.31
CA ASN A 110 -2.76 0.89 -21.64
C ASN A 110 -1.69 -0.08 -22.17
N PRO A 111 -0.59 0.42 -22.76
CA PRO A 111 0.45 -0.43 -23.35
C PRO A 111 1.22 -1.26 -22.32
N LEU A 112 1.23 -0.85 -21.04
CA LEU A 112 1.95 -1.51 -19.95
C LEU A 112 1.11 -2.56 -19.23
N MET A 113 -0.21 -2.53 -19.39
CA MET A 113 -1.14 -3.50 -18.84
C MET A 113 -1.40 -4.61 -19.86
N LYS A 114 -0.37 -5.43 -20.14
CA LYS A 114 -0.59 -6.66 -20.91
C LYS A 114 -1.29 -7.68 -20.01
N GLU A 115 -2.40 -8.21 -20.48
CA GLU A 115 -3.09 -9.35 -19.87
C GLU A 115 -2.07 -10.47 -19.67
N THR A 116 -1.92 -10.91 -18.42
CA THR A 116 -1.16 -12.12 -18.12
C THR A 116 -2.01 -13.26 -18.66
N LYS A 117 -1.61 -13.84 -19.80
CA LYS A 117 -2.18 -15.10 -20.29
C LYS A 117 -1.91 -16.22 -19.29
#